data_AF-A0A343LG15-F1
#
_entry.id   AF-A0A343LG15-F1
#
_cell.length_a   1.000
_cell.length_b   1.000
_cell.length_c   1.000
_cell.angle_alpha   90.00
_cell.angle_beta   90.00
_cell.angle_gamma   90.00
#
_symmetry.space_group_name_H-M   'P 1'
#
loop_
_entity.id
_entity.type
_entity.pdbx_description
1 polymer ?
#
loop_
_entity_poly.entity_id
_entity_poly.type
_entity_poly.pdbx_seq_one_letter_code
_entity_poly.pdbx_strand_id
1 'polypeptide(L)'
;MNFMLTLIINTLLAALLVTIAFWLPQMNVYAEKSSPYECGFDPMGSARLPFSMKFFLVAITFLLFDLEIALLLPLPWASQTDKLTTMLFMSLFLISLLIISLAYEWMQKGLEWSE
;
A
#
# COMPACT_ATOMS: atom_id res chain seq x y z
N MET A 1 -27.80 -6.91 -3.13
CA MET A 1 -27.89 -6.79 -4.61
C MET A 1 -27.31 -5.45 -5.11
N ASN A 2 -27.75 -4.31 -4.57
CA ASN A 2 -27.33 -2.98 -5.04
C ASN A 2 -25.80 -2.76 -4.98
N PHE A 3 -25.13 -3.17 -3.90
CA PHE A 3 -23.66 -3.07 -3.81
C PHE A 3 -22.93 -3.90 -4.87
N MET A 4 -23.40 -5.12 -5.11
CA MET A 4 -22.84 -5.97 -6.18
C MET A 4 -23.08 -5.35 -7.55
N LEU A 5 -24.26 -4.77 -7.79
CA LEU A 5 -24.56 -4.05 -9.03
C LEU A 5 -23.63 -2.85 -9.21
N THR A 6 -23.36 -2.06 -8.16
CA THR A 6 -22.42 -0.93 -8.26
C THR A 6 -21.00 -1.37 -8.58
N LEU A 7 -20.51 -2.47 -8.00
CA LEU A 7 -19.19 -3.01 -8.31
C LEU A 7 -19.10 -3.50 -9.75
N ILE A 8 -20.14 -4.20 -10.23
CA ILE A 8 -20.23 -4.69 -11.60
C ILE A 8 -20.25 -3.52 -12.59
N ILE A 9 -21.04 -2.48 -12.34
CA ILE A 9 -21.10 -1.30 -13.21
C ILE A 9 -19.74 -0.60 -13.27
N ASN A 10 -19.07 -0.40 -12.13
CA ASN A 10 -17.77 0.27 -12.08
C ASN A 10 -16.68 -0.51 -12.83
N THR A 11 -16.64 -1.83 -12.63
CA THR A 11 -15.67 -2.70 -13.31
C THR A 11 -15.93 -2.80 -14.80
N LEU A 12 -17.19 -2.88 -15.23
CA LEU A 12 -17.57 -2.86 -16.65
C LEU A 12 -17.24 -1.52 -17.30
N LEU A 13 -17.48 -0.40 -16.62
CA LEU A 13 -17.13 0.92 -17.14
C LEU A 13 -15.61 1.07 -17.31
N ALA A 14 -14.82 0.63 -16.33
CA ALA A 14 -13.36 0.63 -16.42
C ALA A 14 -12.88 -0.25 -17.59
N ALA A 15 -13.42 -1.45 -17.74
CA ALA A 15 -13.10 -2.36 -18.83
C ALA A 15 -13.48 -1.75 -20.20
N LEU A 16 -14.66 -1.13 -20.30
CA LEU A 16 -15.11 -0.45 -21.52
C LEU A 16 -14.13 0.67 -21.90
N LEU A 17 -13.75 1.55 -20.97
CA LEU A 17 -12.81 2.63 -21.24
C LEU A 17 -11.44 2.10 -21.69
N VAL A 18 -10.95 1.03 -21.05
CA VAL A 18 -9.70 0.37 -21.47
C VAL A 18 -9.84 -0.20 -22.89
N THR A 19 -10.96 -0.86 -23.22
CA THR A 19 -11.17 -1.37 -24.59
C THR A 19 -11.22 -0.24 -25.62
N ILE A 20 -11.91 0.86 -25.34
CA ILE A 20 -11.92 2.02 -26.24
C ILE A 20 -10.51 2.59 -26.40
N ALA A 21 -9.74 2.71 -25.31
CA ALA A 21 -8.37 3.24 -25.34
C ALA A 21 -7.41 2.37 -26.18
N PHE A 22 -7.59 1.05 -26.20
CA PHE A 22 -6.75 0.15 -27.02
C PHE A 22 -7.20 0.04 -28.48
N TRP A 23 -8.52 0.12 -28.76
CA TRP A 23 -9.07 -0.17 -30.08
C TRP A 23 -9.39 1.07 -30.93
N LEU A 24 -9.60 2.24 -30.32
CA LEU A 24 -9.87 3.48 -31.04
C LEU A 24 -8.62 4.08 -31.73
N PRO A 25 -7.41 4.07 -31.12
CA PRO A 25 -6.23 4.64 -31.76
C PRO A 25 -5.70 3.78 -32.90
N GLN A 26 -5.15 4.43 -33.92
CA GLN A 26 -4.45 3.73 -34.99
C GLN A 26 -3.04 3.32 -34.51
N MET A 27 -2.87 2.03 -34.24
CA MET A 27 -1.61 1.48 -33.74
C MET A 27 -0.65 1.16 -34.90
N ASN A 28 0.49 1.86 -34.96
CA ASN A 28 1.61 1.51 -35.85
C ASN A 28 2.82 1.14 -34.98
N VAL A 29 3.07 -0.17 -34.83
CA VAL A 29 4.10 -0.74 -33.96
C VAL A 29 5.36 -1.01 -34.79
N TYR A 30 6.46 -0.38 -34.42
CA TYR A 30 7.81 -0.65 -34.94
C TYR A 30 8.83 -0.54 -33.81
N ALA A 31 10.02 -1.10 -34.00
CA ALA A 31 11.02 -1.33 -32.94
C ALA A 31 11.25 -0.09 -32.03
N GLU A 32 11.47 1.09 -32.62
CA GLU A 32 11.72 2.34 -31.86
C GLU A 32 10.52 2.88 -31.08
N LYS A 33 9.28 2.56 -31.48
CA LYS A 33 8.09 2.91 -30.69
C LYS A 33 7.84 1.94 -29.54
N SER A 34 8.40 0.73 -29.64
CA SER A 34 8.30 -0.32 -28.63
C SER A 34 9.52 -0.40 -27.70
N SER A 35 10.58 0.36 -27.98
CA SER A 35 11.78 0.40 -27.13
C SER A 35 11.54 1.25 -25.87
N PRO A 36 12.25 0.95 -24.76
CA PRO A 36 12.17 1.77 -23.55
C PRO A 36 12.62 3.21 -23.81
N TYR A 37 11.90 4.17 -23.26
CA TYR A 37 12.26 5.58 -23.36
C TYR A 37 13.24 5.98 -22.24
N GLU A 38 14.48 6.33 -22.61
CA GLU A 38 15.49 6.89 -21.69
C GLU A 38 15.91 8.29 -22.16
N CYS A 39 14.97 9.25 -22.11
CA CYS A 39 15.21 10.65 -22.49
C CYS A 39 15.76 10.86 -23.91
N GLY A 40 15.41 9.97 -24.85
CA GLY A 40 15.88 10.01 -26.24
C GLY A 40 17.21 9.31 -26.48
N PHE A 41 17.76 8.63 -25.47
CA PHE A 41 18.96 7.80 -25.57
C PHE A 41 18.60 6.31 -25.50
N ASP A 42 19.51 5.47 -26.00
CA ASP A 42 19.44 4.03 -25.82
C ASP A 42 19.69 3.68 -24.35
N PRO A 43 18.94 2.71 -23.80
CA PRO A 43 19.06 2.41 -22.39
C PRO A 43 20.44 1.87 -22.03
N MET A 44 21.06 2.45 -21.01
CA MET A 44 22.41 2.07 -20.56
C MET A 44 22.45 0.69 -19.89
N GLY A 45 21.30 0.11 -19.58
CA GLY A 45 21.15 -1.20 -18.97
C GLY A 45 19.69 -1.54 -18.67
N SER A 46 19.47 -2.55 -17.84
CA SER A 46 18.10 -2.88 -17.41
C SER A 46 17.59 -1.91 -16.35
N ALA A 47 16.33 -1.48 -16.46
CA ALA A 47 15.63 -0.73 -15.41
C ALA A 47 15.42 -1.54 -14.09
N ARG A 48 15.73 -2.84 -14.09
CA ARG A 48 15.71 -3.69 -12.90
C ARG A 48 17.00 -3.49 -12.09
N LEU A 49 17.02 -2.41 -11.33
CA LEU A 49 18.13 -2.06 -10.45
C LEU A 49 18.02 -2.82 -9.11
N PRO A 50 19.15 -3.05 -8.41
CA PRO A 50 19.12 -3.56 -7.05
C PRO A 50 18.31 -2.61 -6.16
N PHE A 51 17.33 -3.18 -5.47
CA PHE A 51 16.39 -2.43 -4.63
C PHE A 51 17.05 -1.96 -3.33
N SER A 52 16.68 -0.77 -2.86
CA SER A 52 17.22 -0.27 -1.60
C SER A 52 16.64 -1.05 -0.42
N MET A 53 17.50 -1.52 0.49
CA MET A 53 17.07 -2.25 1.69
C MET A 53 16.20 -1.39 2.62
N LYS A 54 16.28 -0.06 2.51
CA LYS A 54 15.48 0.85 3.35
C LYS A 54 14.00 0.77 3.00
N PHE A 55 13.64 0.73 1.72
CA PHE A 55 12.24 0.54 1.33
C PHE A 55 11.69 -0.82 1.76
N PHE A 56 12.55 -1.84 1.83
CA PHE A 56 12.17 -3.14 2.35
C PHE A 56 11.87 -3.12 3.85
N LEU A 57 12.67 -2.40 4.65
CA LEU A 57 12.41 -2.22 6.08
C LEU A 57 11.07 -1.50 6.32
N VAL A 58 10.79 -0.44 5.55
CA VAL A 58 9.50 0.27 5.62
C VAL A 58 8.33 -0.65 5.29
N ALA A 59 8.48 -1.57 4.33
CA ALA A 59 7.42 -2.52 3.98
C ALA A 59 7.14 -3.51 5.12
N ILE A 60 8.17 -3.96 5.85
CA ILE A 60 8.01 -4.83 7.02
C ILE A 60 7.33 -4.08 8.15
N THR A 61 7.72 -2.83 8.41
CA THR A 61 7.14 -2.07 9.53
C THR A 61 5.71 -1.65 9.23
N PHE A 62 5.39 -1.35 7.97
CA PHE A 62 4.01 -1.24 7.49
C PHE A 62 3.20 -2.51 7.76
N LEU A 63 3.72 -3.69 7.42
CA LEU A 63 3.02 -4.96 7.65
C LEU A 63 2.73 -5.22 9.13
N LEU A 64 3.69 -4.95 10.01
CA LEU A 64 3.52 -5.12 11.46
C LEU A 64 2.48 -4.14 12.02
N PHE A 65 2.54 -2.87 11.64
CA PHE A 65 1.56 -1.88 12.09
C PHE A 65 0.16 -2.14 11.53
N ASP A 66 0.03 -2.66 10.31
CA ASP A 66 -1.28 -3.04 9.75
C ASP A 66 -1.94 -4.16 10.57
N LEU A 67 -1.16 -5.14 11.05
CA LEU A 67 -1.65 -6.17 11.97
C LEU A 67 -2.10 -5.59 13.32
N GLU A 68 -1.36 -4.65 13.88
CA GLU A 68 -1.74 -3.98 15.13
C GLU A 68 -2.99 -3.10 14.96
N ILE A 69 -3.13 -2.41 13.82
CA ILE A 69 -4.33 -1.64 13.48
C ILE A 69 -5.54 -2.57 13.31
N ALA A 70 -5.37 -3.73 12.68
CA ALA A 70 -6.43 -4.72 12.56
C ALA A 70 -6.92 -5.21 13.94
N LEU A 71 -6.02 -5.33 14.93
CA LEU A 71 -6.37 -5.64 16.32
C LEU A 71 -7.08 -4.48 17.03
N LEU A 72 -6.80 -3.22 16.66
CA LEU A 72 -7.47 -2.03 17.18
C LEU A 72 -8.83 -1.73 16.52
N LEU A 73 -9.09 -2.24 15.32
CA LEU A 73 -10.32 -2.01 14.57
C LEU A 73 -11.63 -2.35 15.32
N PRO A 74 -11.73 -3.44 16.12
CA PRO A 74 -12.96 -3.78 16.84
C PRO A 74 -13.23 -2.93 18.10
N LEU A 75 -12.38 -1.95 18.45
CA LEU A 75 -12.55 -1.11 19.64
C LEU A 75 -13.92 -0.40 19.76
N PRO A 76 -14.54 0.13 18.69
CA PRO A 76 -15.87 0.75 18.76
C PRO A 76 -16.98 -0.23 19.18
N TRP A 77 -16.82 -1.52 18.91
CA TRP A 77 -17.75 -2.55 19.39
C TRP A 77 -17.39 -2.99 20.81
N ALA A 78 -16.10 -3.10 21.13
CA ALA A 78 -15.63 -3.47 22.45
C ALA A 78 -16.01 -2.44 23.54
N SER A 79 -16.18 -1.17 23.18
CA SER A 79 -16.57 -0.11 24.12
C SER A 79 -18.00 -0.26 24.67
N GLN A 80 -18.82 -1.10 24.03
CA GLN A 80 -20.19 -1.40 24.45
C GLN A 80 -20.27 -2.55 25.47
N THR A 81 -19.13 -3.12 25.89
CA THR A 81 -19.09 -4.23 26.84
C THR A 81 -19.27 -3.76 28.29
N ASP A 82 -19.86 -4.61 29.13
CA ASP A 82 -20.06 -4.31 30.56
C ASP A 82 -18.72 -4.17 31.34
N LYS A 83 -17.64 -4.73 30.80
CA LYS A 83 -16.31 -4.73 31.43
C LYS A 83 -15.40 -3.62 30.90
N LEU A 84 -15.88 -2.38 30.99
CA LEU A 84 -15.19 -1.20 30.45
C LEU A 84 -13.74 -1.05 30.96
N THR A 85 -13.48 -1.36 32.22
CA THR A 85 -12.13 -1.28 32.81
C THR A 85 -11.13 -2.20 32.12
N THR A 86 -11.55 -3.44 31.82
CA THR A 86 -10.70 -4.41 31.12
C THR A 86 -10.47 -4.03 29.67
N MET A 87 -11.51 -3.53 28.99
CA MET A 87 -11.43 -3.04 27.62
C MET A 87 -10.45 -1.86 27.51
N LEU A 88 -10.58 -0.86 28.39
CA LEU A 88 -9.68 0.31 28.43
C LEU A 88 -8.24 -0.09 28.71
N PHE A 89 -8.01 -0.99 29.67
CA PHE A 89 -6.66 -1.45 29.99
C PHE A 89 -6.01 -2.14 28.79
N MET A 90 -6.72 -3.07 28.14
CA MET A 90 -6.20 -3.80 26.98
C MET A 90 -6.00 -2.88 25.76
N SER A 91 -6.90 -1.91 25.53
CA SER A 91 -6.75 -0.97 24.42
C SER A 91 -5.55 -0.04 24.61
N LEU A 92 -5.35 0.47 25.84
CA LEU A 92 -4.20 1.33 26.15
C LEU A 92 -2.89 0.54 26.08
N PHE A 93 -2.91 -0.73 26.50
CA PHE A 93 -1.77 -1.63 26.35
C PHE A 93 -1.40 -1.88 24.89
N LEU A 94 -2.39 -2.11 24.02
CA LEU A 94 -2.13 -2.32 22.59
C LEU A 94 -1.60 -1.04 21.91
N ILE A 95 -2.17 0.13 22.24
CA ILE A 95 -1.68 1.41 21.73
C ILE A 95 -0.27 1.72 22.25
N SER A 96 0.04 1.41 23.50
CA SER A 96 1.39 1.65 24.04
C SER A 96 2.43 0.75 23.38
N LEU A 97 2.08 -0.51 23.05
CA LEU A 97 2.94 -1.39 22.27
C LEU A 97 3.28 -0.77 20.89
N LEU A 98 2.28 -0.25 20.18
CA LEU A 98 2.48 0.42 18.88
C LEU A 98 3.38 1.66 18.99
N ILE A 99 3.22 2.45 20.05
CA ILE A 99 4.07 3.62 20.29
C ILE A 99 5.51 3.17 20.61
N ILE A 100 5.68 2.12 21.41
CA ILE A 100 7.00 1.60 21.78
C ILE A 100 7.72 1.01 20.56
N SER A 101 7.02 0.26 19.71
CA SER A 101 7.60 -0.32 18.50
C SER A 101 8.06 0.76 17.52
N LEU A 102 7.25 1.80 17.31
CA LEU A 102 7.64 2.96 16.52
C LEU A 102 8.82 3.72 17.12
N ALA A 103 8.81 3.97 18.44
CA ALA A 103 9.90 4.64 19.12
C ALA A 103 11.22 3.85 19.01
N TYR A 104 11.16 2.52 19.08
CA TYR A 104 12.31 1.65 18.88
C TYR A 104 12.86 1.74 17.45
N GLU A 105 12.00 1.67 16.44
CA GLU A 105 12.42 1.78 15.03
C GLU A 105 13.06 3.15 14.74
N TRP A 106 12.49 4.21 15.30
CA TRP A 106 13.03 5.57 15.19
C TRP A 106 14.41 5.68 15.83
N MET A 107 14.57 5.18 17.06
CA MET A 107 15.84 5.23 17.78
C MET A 107 16.95 4.43 17.06
N GLN A 108 16.59 3.33 16.39
CA GLN A 108 17.51 2.53 15.58
C GLN A 108 17.81 3.13 14.19
N LYS A 109 17.31 4.34 13.91
CA LYS A 109 17.52 5.01 12.62
C LYS A 109 16.98 4.24 11.42
N GLY A 110 16.05 3.30 11.63
CA GLY A 110 15.41 2.54 10.56
C GLY A 110 14.65 3.45 9.58
N LEU A 111 14.18 4.59 10.09
CA LEU A 111 13.47 5.63 9.36
C LEU A 111 14.38 6.78 8.88
N GLU A 112 15.67 6.80 9.22
CA GLU A 112 16.58 7.86 8.77
C GLU A 112 16.98 7.66 7.30
N TRP A 113 16.60 8.63 6.49
CA TRP A 113 17.04 8.71 5.10
C TRP A 113 18.31 9.55 5.07
N SER A 114 19.47 8.88 5.04
CA SER A 114 20.67 9.50 4.49
C SER A 114 20.43 9.71 3.00
N GLU A 115 20.56 10.95 2.53
CA GLU A 115 20.84 11.24 1.12
C GLU A 115 22.03 10.42 0.61
#